data_AF-A0A452YCZ1-F1
#
_entry.id   AF-A0A452YCZ1-F1
#
_cell.length_a   1.000
_cell.length_b   1.000
_cell.length_c   1.000
_cell.angle_alpha   90.00
_cell.angle_beta   90.00
_cell.angle_gamma   90.00
#
_symmetry.space_group_name_H-M   'P 1'
#
loop_
_entity.id
_entity.type
_entity.pdbx_description
1 polymer ?
#
loop_
_entity_poly.entity_id
_entity_poly.type
_entity_poly.pdbx_seq_one_letter_code
_entity_poly.pdbx_strand_id
1 'polypeptide(L)'
;GVEPSLSVLQRIQIKYIEDDEGIRKYFAAFHLLDDFPAAVIVDDFTGFFSERSCQLRYGNTRARDLALVRILALCQNAISHANAKLGTIGSCNLLLSDVHQGDNPRSLFIYKRWIGSIYTIQGKLCM
;
A
#
# COMPACT_ATOMS: atom_id res chain seq x y z
N GLY A 1 5.55 -5.63 -25.57
CA GLY A 1 5.60 -6.71 -24.56
C GLY A 1 6.96 -6.71 -23.93
N VAL A 2 7.05 -7.01 -22.63
CA VAL A 2 8.34 -7.11 -21.91
C VAL A 2 8.81 -8.56 -21.99
N GLU A 3 10.10 -8.78 -22.30
CA GLU A 3 10.67 -10.13 -22.42
C GLU A 3 10.77 -10.79 -21.02
N PRO A 4 10.18 -11.99 -20.80
CA PRO A 4 10.15 -12.63 -19.48
C PRO A 4 11.52 -13.01 -18.89
N SER A 5 12.55 -13.09 -19.75
CA SER A 5 13.94 -13.42 -19.41
C SER A 5 14.72 -12.26 -18.79
N LEU A 6 14.13 -11.06 -18.72
CA LEU A 6 14.79 -9.88 -18.15
C LEU A 6 15.11 -10.10 -16.67
N SER A 7 16.40 -9.99 -16.34
CA SER A 7 16.95 -10.08 -14.97
C SER A 7 16.29 -9.12 -13.97
N VAL A 8 15.61 -8.08 -14.48
CA VAL A 8 14.81 -7.15 -13.68
C VAL A 8 13.60 -7.83 -13.04
N LEU A 9 12.90 -8.72 -13.76
CA LEU A 9 11.72 -9.41 -13.24
C LEU A 9 12.06 -10.36 -12.10
N GLN A 10 13.28 -10.93 -12.10
CA GLN A 10 13.79 -11.77 -11.02
C GLN A 10 14.00 -11.01 -9.70
N ARG A 11 14.09 -9.68 -9.74
CA ARG A 11 14.21 -8.82 -8.55
C ARG A 11 12.85 -8.45 -7.95
N ILE A 12 11.75 -8.81 -8.62
CA ILE A 12 10.39 -8.52 -8.15
C ILE A 12 9.91 -9.72 -7.33
N GLN A 13 9.57 -9.47 -6.08
CA GLN A 13 8.93 -10.46 -5.23
C GLN A 13 7.44 -10.14 -5.12
N ILE A 14 6.61 -11.08 -5.58
CA ILE A 14 5.15 -10.96 -5.51
C ILE A 14 4.67 -11.80 -4.32
N LYS A 15 3.89 -11.17 -3.43
CA LYS A 15 3.26 -11.83 -2.30
C LYS A 15 1.76 -11.57 -2.34
N TYR A 16 0.97 -12.65 -2.39
CA TYR A 16 -0.47 -12.57 -2.26
C TYR A 16 -0.86 -12.47 -0.80
N ILE A 17 -1.75 -11.52 -0.50
CA ILE A 17 -2.26 -11.24 0.84
C ILE A 17 -3.79 -11.25 0.74
N GLU A 18 -4.45 -11.84 1.74
CA GLU A 18 -5.91 -12.00 1.72
C GLU A 18 -6.66 -10.79 2.32
N ASP A 19 -6.09 -10.15 3.35
CA ASP A 19 -6.78 -9.14 4.15
C ASP A 19 -5.86 -8.08 4.79
N ASP A 20 -6.45 -7.16 5.56
CA ASP A 20 -5.72 -6.11 6.28
C ASP A 20 -4.74 -6.66 7.34
N GLU A 21 -4.98 -7.87 7.84
CA GLU A 21 -4.08 -8.52 8.79
C GLU A 21 -2.81 -9.01 8.12
N GLY A 22 -2.88 -9.54 6.90
CA GLY A 22 -1.70 -9.91 6.14
C GLY A 22 -0.82 -8.70 5.81
N ILE A 23 -1.41 -7.54 5.50
CA ILE A 23 -0.67 -6.27 5.36
C ILE A 23 0.02 -5.92 6.68
N ARG A 24 -0.71 -6.01 7.78
CA ARG A 24 -0.18 -5.71 9.12
C ARG A 24 1.03 -6.58 9.45
N LYS A 25 0.94 -7.89 9.23
CA LYS A 25 2.04 -8.84 9.44
C LYS A 25 3.24 -8.54 8.56
N TYR A 26 3.00 -8.24 7.28
CA TYR A 26 4.08 -7.93 6.33
C TYR A 26 4.87 -6.68 6.76
N PHE A 27 4.21 -5.56 7.02
CA PHE A 27 4.90 -4.33 7.43
C PHE A 27 5.44 -4.38 8.86
N ALA A 28 4.82 -5.14 9.77
CA ALA A 28 5.39 -5.36 11.10
C ALA A 28 6.76 -6.05 11.01
N ALA A 29 6.93 -6.99 10.09
CA ALA A 29 8.18 -7.72 9.90
C ALA A 29 9.35 -6.84 9.47
N PHE A 30 9.14 -5.62 8.92
CA PHE A 30 10.22 -4.69 8.56
C PHE A 30 11.14 -4.38 9.73
N HIS A 31 10.61 -4.39 10.97
CA HIS A 31 11.41 -4.13 12.16
C HIS A 31 12.35 -5.29 12.54
N LEU A 32 12.21 -6.44 11.89
CA LEU A 32 13.05 -7.63 12.08
C LEU A 32 14.00 -7.86 10.89
N LEU A 33 13.91 -7.06 9.82
CA LEU A 33 14.75 -7.19 8.65
C LEU A 33 16.02 -6.35 8.78
N ASP A 34 17.08 -6.82 8.12
CA ASP A 34 18.33 -6.07 7.93
C ASP A 34 18.49 -5.57 6.50
N ASP A 35 17.90 -6.27 5.53
CA ASP A 35 17.82 -5.86 4.13
C ASP A 35 16.40 -5.41 3.78
N PHE A 36 16.30 -4.37 2.96
CA PHE A 36 15.02 -3.76 2.57
C PHE A 36 14.88 -3.67 1.05
N PRO A 37 13.66 -3.84 0.51
CA PRO A 37 13.42 -3.62 -0.90
C PRO A 37 13.54 -2.13 -1.25
N ALA A 38 13.92 -1.83 -2.49
CA ALA A 38 13.94 -0.44 -2.98
C ALA A 38 12.53 0.17 -3.05
N ALA A 39 11.50 -0.66 -3.24
CA ALA A 39 10.11 -0.24 -3.21
C ALA A 39 9.19 -1.38 -2.76
N VAL A 40 8.12 -1.01 -2.05
CA VAL A 40 6.96 -1.86 -1.77
C VAL A 40 5.78 -1.30 -2.54
N ILE A 41 5.15 -2.14 -3.35
CA ILE A 41 3.93 -1.81 -4.08
C ILE A 41 2.79 -2.61 -3.46
N VAL A 42 1.77 -1.92 -2.97
CA VAL A 42 0.52 -2.57 -2.54
C VAL A 42 -0.52 -2.29 -3.61
N ASP A 43 -0.88 -3.35 -4.33
CA ASP A 43 -1.90 -3.29 -5.36
C ASP A 43 -3.30 -3.35 -4.74
N ASP A 44 -4.24 -2.60 -5.31
CA ASP A 44 -5.64 -2.49 -4.88
C ASP A 44 -5.83 -2.28 -3.37
N PHE A 45 -5.16 -1.27 -2.81
CA PHE A 45 -5.04 -1.07 -1.36
C PHE A 45 -6.39 -0.95 -0.65
N THR A 46 -7.40 -0.27 -1.22
CA THR A 46 -8.68 -0.15 -0.51
C THR A 46 -9.54 -1.40 -0.58
N GLY A 47 -9.22 -2.34 -1.47
CA GLY A 47 -9.87 -3.65 -1.59
C GLY A 47 -9.75 -4.48 -0.30
N PHE A 48 -8.67 -4.31 0.46
CA PHE A 48 -8.46 -4.99 1.74
C PHE A 48 -9.42 -4.54 2.86
N PHE A 49 -10.14 -3.44 2.68
CA PHE A 49 -10.96 -2.80 3.72
C PHE A 49 -12.44 -2.78 3.36
N SER A 50 -13.08 -3.96 3.39
CA SER A 50 -14.53 -4.06 3.17
C SER A 50 -15.30 -3.34 4.28
N GLU A 51 -16.38 -2.63 3.92
CA GLU A 51 -17.22 -1.92 4.90
C GLU A 51 -17.76 -2.87 5.96
N ARG A 52 -18.24 -4.06 5.55
CA ARG A 52 -18.78 -5.08 6.47
C ARG A 52 -17.75 -5.57 7.48
N SER A 53 -16.56 -5.97 7.04
CA SER A 53 -15.52 -6.47 7.93
C SER A 53 -15.03 -5.39 8.88
N CYS A 54 -14.87 -4.16 8.38
CA CYS A 54 -14.50 -3.02 9.21
C CYS A 54 -15.58 -2.72 10.26
N GLN A 55 -16.85 -2.70 9.87
CA GLN A 55 -17.97 -2.46 10.78
C GLN A 55 -18.02 -3.51 11.90
N LEU A 56 -17.84 -4.79 11.57
CA LEU A 56 -17.79 -5.87 12.56
C LEU A 56 -16.62 -5.70 13.54
N ARG A 57 -15.46 -5.23 13.06
CA ARG A 57 -14.25 -5.09 13.87
C ARG A 57 -14.24 -3.84 14.76
N TYR A 58 -14.77 -2.71 14.27
CA TYR A 58 -14.65 -1.42 14.93
C TYR A 58 -15.99 -0.79 15.39
N GLY A 59 -17.13 -1.35 14.98
CA GLY A 59 -18.46 -1.01 15.50
C GLY A 59 -18.94 0.42 15.24
N ASN A 60 -18.38 1.14 14.25
CA ASN A 60 -18.71 2.55 14.03
C ASN A 60 -18.82 2.91 12.53
N THR A 61 -19.54 3.99 12.22
CA THR A 61 -19.81 4.44 10.83
C THR A 61 -18.58 4.87 10.04
N ARG A 62 -17.45 5.13 10.71
CA ARG A 62 -16.15 5.45 10.10
C ARG A 62 -15.15 4.30 10.25
N ALA A 63 -15.64 3.08 10.46
CA ALA A 63 -14.80 1.92 10.73
C ALA A 63 -13.78 1.66 9.62
N ARG A 64 -14.21 1.82 8.36
CA ARG A 64 -13.35 1.65 7.19
C ARG A 64 -12.23 2.70 7.15
N ASP A 65 -12.58 3.97 7.35
CA ASP A 65 -11.60 5.07 7.40
C ASP A 65 -10.59 4.86 8.52
N LEU A 66 -11.05 4.41 9.70
CA LEU A 66 -10.18 4.10 10.84
C LEU A 66 -9.22 2.96 10.52
N ALA A 67 -9.69 1.91 9.86
CA ALA A 67 -8.87 0.77 9.45
C ALA A 67 -7.78 1.20 8.44
N LEU A 68 -8.18 1.96 7.41
CA LEU A 68 -7.30 2.52 6.41
C LEU A 68 -6.20 3.38 7.04
N VAL A 69 -6.58 4.34 7.90
CA VAL A 69 -5.61 5.22 8.58
C VAL A 69 -4.63 4.43 9.44
N ARG A 70 -5.09 3.40 10.16
CA ARG A 70 -4.22 2.57 11.00
C ARG A 70 -3.19 1.79 10.18
N ILE A 71 -3.61 1.21 9.06
CA ILE A 71 -2.68 0.48 8.19
C ILE A 71 -1.73 1.45 7.48
N LEU A 72 -2.20 2.60 6.99
CA LEU A 72 -1.33 3.63 6.40
C LEU A 72 -0.26 4.11 7.39
N ALA A 73 -0.65 4.35 8.65
CA ALA A 73 0.28 4.72 9.70
C ALA A 73 1.35 3.64 9.92
N LEU A 74 0.97 2.37 9.92
CA LEU A 74 1.90 1.25 10.03
C LEU A 74 2.85 1.17 8.83
N CYS A 75 2.34 1.30 7.60
CA CYS A 75 3.17 1.29 6.40
C CYS A 75 4.19 2.42 6.44
N GLN A 76 3.77 3.64 6.77
CA GLN A 76 4.67 4.80 6.89
C GLN A 76 5.71 4.60 7.98
N ASN A 77 5.33 4.05 9.14
CA ASN A 77 6.26 3.74 10.20
C ASN A 77 7.32 2.70 9.78
N ALA A 78 6.90 1.61 9.15
CA ALA A 78 7.81 0.57 8.65
C ALA A 78 8.77 1.09 7.57
N ILE A 79 8.29 1.93 6.64
CA ILE A 79 9.11 2.56 5.60
C ILE A 79 10.09 3.56 6.21
N SER A 80 9.66 4.33 7.21
CA SER A 80 10.54 5.24 7.94
C SER A 80 11.63 4.49 8.69
N HIS A 81 11.30 3.34 9.29
CA HIS A 81 12.27 2.46 9.93
C HIS A 81 13.30 1.92 8.93
N ALA A 82 12.84 1.39 7.78
CA ALA A 82 13.71 0.93 6.71
C ALA A 82 14.66 2.03 6.22
N ASN A 83 14.14 3.23 5.96
CA ASN A 83 14.93 4.36 5.51
C ASN A 83 15.94 4.83 6.58
N ALA A 84 15.58 4.78 7.86
CA ALA A 84 16.50 5.09 8.94
C ALA A 84 17.67 4.08 9.01
N LYS A 85 17.42 2.78 8.79
CA LYS A 85 18.47 1.76 8.72
C LYS A 85 19.33 1.88 7.45
N LEU A 86 18.74 2.18 6.29
CA LEU A 86 19.45 2.31 5.02
C LEU A 86 20.38 3.55 4.99
N GLY A 87 20.04 4.60 5.72
CA GLY A 87 20.85 5.83 5.79
C GLY A 87 21.01 6.47 4.40
N THR A 88 22.25 6.73 4.00
CA THR A 88 22.57 7.33 2.67
C THR A 88 22.78 6.28 1.56
N ILE A 89 22.74 4.99 1.90
CA ILE A 89 23.05 3.90 0.97
C ILE A 89 21.88 3.64 0.01
N GLY A 90 20.66 3.95 0.42
CA GLY A 90 19.48 3.78 -0.41
C GLY A 90 18.19 4.26 0.26
N SER A 91 17.07 3.96 -0.40
CA SER A 91 15.73 4.29 0.07
C SER A 91 14.75 3.17 -0.23
N CYS A 92 13.78 2.97 0.65
CA CYS A 92 12.60 2.16 0.46
C CYS A 92 11.39 3.08 0.22
N ASN A 93 10.76 2.95 -0.95
CA ASN A 93 9.58 3.74 -1.32
C ASN A 93 8.29 2.93 -1.16
N LEU A 94 7.19 3.59 -0.81
CA LEU A 94 5.86 2.99 -0.76
C LEU A 94 5.00 3.51 -1.91
N LEU A 95 4.47 2.60 -2.71
CA LEU A 95 3.47 2.87 -3.73
C LEU A 95 2.18 2.12 -3.40
N LEU A 96 1.07 2.85 -3.41
CA LEU A 96 -0.26 2.29 -3.22
C LEU A 96 -1.05 2.52 -4.51
N SER A 97 -1.63 1.46 -5.07
CA SER A 97 -2.64 1.59 -6.12
C SER A 97 -4.03 1.43 -5.50
N ASP A 98 -5.03 2.01 -6.15
CA ASP A 98 -6.43 1.86 -5.76
C ASP A 98 -7.29 1.90 -7.02
N VAL A 99 -8.19 0.93 -7.17
CA VAL A 99 -9.10 0.88 -8.32
C VAL A 99 -10.43 1.48 -7.87
N HIS A 100 -10.76 2.66 -8.39
CA HIS A 100 -12.06 3.28 -8.15
C HIS A 100 -12.90 3.34 -9.43
N GLN A 101 -14.19 3.05 -9.29
CA GLN A 101 -15.21 3.37 -10.28
C GLN A 101 -16.02 4.57 -9.76
N GLY A 102 -15.79 5.76 -10.32
CA GLY A 102 -16.49 7.00 -9.93
C GLY A 102 -15.69 8.26 -10.26
N ASP A 103 -16.20 9.42 -9.85
CA ASP A 103 -15.54 10.72 -10.07
C ASP A 103 -14.56 11.11 -8.96
N ASN A 104 -14.60 10.44 -7.80
CA ASN A 104 -13.69 10.73 -6.69
C ASN A 104 -13.52 9.51 -5.76
N PRO A 105 -12.28 9.08 -5.41
CA PRO A 105 -12.08 8.02 -4.44
C PRO A 105 -12.62 8.49 -3.09
N ARG A 106 -13.56 7.74 -2.48
CA ARG A 106 -14.07 8.05 -1.13
C ARG A 106 -12.94 8.26 -0.13
N SER A 107 -11.80 7.59 -0.33
CA SER A 107 -10.62 7.65 0.54
C SER A 107 -9.58 8.73 0.16
N LEU A 108 -9.81 9.55 -0.88
CA LEU A 108 -8.82 10.51 -1.38
C LEU A 108 -8.39 11.53 -0.31
N PHE A 109 -9.31 11.95 0.55
CA PHE A 109 -9.00 12.85 1.66
C PHE A 109 -8.02 12.23 2.66
N ILE A 110 -8.08 10.91 2.85
CA ILE A 110 -7.12 10.15 3.66
C ILE A 110 -5.77 10.15 2.95
N TYR A 111 -5.72 9.74 1.68
CA TYR A 111 -4.47 9.68 0.93
C TYR A 111 -3.73 11.03 0.88
N LYS A 112 -4.43 12.14 0.65
CA LYS A 112 -3.84 13.49 0.64
C LYS A 112 -3.13 13.86 1.94
N ARG A 113 -3.49 13.24 3.07
CA ARG A 113 -2.86 13.47 4.37
C ARG A 113 -1.60 12.63 4.58
N TRP A 114 -1.51 11.47 3.94
CA TRP A 114 -0.48 10.46 4.22
C TRP A 114 0.51 10.23 3.08
N ILE A 115 0.18 10.64 1.86
CA ILE A 115 0.96 10.37 0.65
C ILE A 115 1.35 11.71 0.01
N GLY A 116 2.66 11.91 -0.21
CA GLY A 116 3.20 13.17 -0.74
C GLY A 116 2.94 13.39 -2.24
N SER A 117 2.58 12.36 -2.99
CA SER A 117 2.31 12.46 -4.43
C SER A 117 1.23 11.47 -4.84
N ILE A 118 0.18 11.97 -5.48
CA ILE A 118 -0.98 11.18 -5.92
C ILE A 118 -1.12 11.39 -7.42
N TYR A 119 -1.20 10.28 -8.15
CA TYR A 119 -1.36 10.28 -9.60
C TYR A 119 -2.68 9.61 -9.96
N THR A 120 -3.42 10.22 -10.88
CA THR A 120 -4.65 9.61 -11.43
C THR A 120 -4.36 9.11 -12.82
N ILE A 121 -4.47 7.80 -13.03
CA ILE A 121 -4.35 7.18 -14.34
C ILE A 121 -5.76 7.10 -14.94
N GLN A 122 -5.99 7.85 -16.01
CA GLN A 122 -7.24 7.77 -16.77
C GLN A 122 -7.03 6.86 -17.98
N GLY A 123 -7.79 5.76 -18.05
CA GLY A 123 -7.90 4.97 -19.27
C GLY A 123 -8.66 5.76 -20.32
N LYS A 124 -8.15 5.87 -21.54
CA LYS A 124 -8.99 6.27 -22.67
C LYS A 124 -10.00 5.15 -22.89
N LEU A 125 -11.30 5.44 -22.77
CA LEU A 125 -12.33 4.60 -23.37
C LEU A 125 -11.97 4.44 -24.85
N CYS A 126 -11.60 3.23 -25.25
CA CYS A 126 -11.62 2.88 -26.67
C CYS A 126 -13.08 2.94 -27.10
N MET A 127 -13.47 4.02 -27.76
CA MET A 127 -14.72 4.11 -28.55
C MET A 127 -14.56 3.32 -29.83
#